data_AF-A0A4Q2T6P3-F1
#
_entry.id   AF-A0A4Q2T6P3-F1
#
_cell.length_a   1.000
_cell.length_b   1.000
_cell.length_c   1.000
_cell.angle_alpha   90.00
_cell.angle_beta   90.00
_cell.angle_gamma   90.00
#
_symmetry.space_group_name_H-M   'P 1'
#
loop_
_entity.id
_entity.type
_entity.pdbx_description
1 polymer ?
#
loop_
_entity_poly.entity_id
_entity_poly.type
_entity_poly.pdbx_seq_one_letter_code
_entity_poly.pdbx_strand_id
1 'polypeptide(L)'
;MGVIAETVRDWWGIELSRPEAGEDAPGPQSGRALCFSAGVDSFWSLLRSGPWDDLVFVRGFDIALTDVERGDHAEASVRAIAAKLEARAVVVSTNLRAHPLWAPLDWRRTHGAALAAVGHTLIDHVGKFGISASYAAALDVPWGTHPTLDPLWSSRALAVQHIGAELWKREKLRVIADEPLVQEHLRVCWEHRRPGQNCSACEKCLRTMCYLAQAEKLAQFKTFDGRDLPRRVDALRHLPAGVAVVWEEMAADGLPDDLGPAVQRLLRRSRSWRGRSLRASTSWGGAVRRRLRSSS
;
A
#
# COMPACT_ATOMS: atom_id res chain seq x y z
N MET A 1 17.42 -11.68 13.03
CA MET A 1 17.95 -10.31 13.29
C MET A 1 19.23 -9.97 12.52
N GLY A 2 20.25 -10.85 12.41
CA GLY A 2 21.50 -10.53 11.69
C GLY A 2 21.29 -10.04 10.24
N VAL A 3 20.49 -10.78 9.47
CA VAL A 3 20.14 -10.44 8.07
C VAL A 3 19.31 -9.16 7.97
N ILE A 4 18.46 -8.87 8.95
CA ILE A 4 17.67 -7.62 8.98
C ILE A 4 18.61 -6.42 9.13
N ALA A 5 19.53 -6.47 10.09
CA ALA A 5 20.49 -5.39 10.33
C ALA A 5 21.38 -5.13 9.10
N GLU A 6 21.82 -6.20 8.43
CA GLU A 6 22.56 -6.11 7.17
C GLU A 6 21.71 -5.48 6.06
N THR A 7 20.48 -5.97 5.85
CA THR A 7 19.57 -5.43 4.82
C THR A 7 19.29 -3.94 5.03
N VAL A 8 19.01 -3.54 6.27
CA VAL A 8 18.73 -2.13 6.64
C VAL A 8 19.95 -1.24 6.46
N ARG A 9 21.16 -1.76 6.77
CA ARG A 9 22.42 -1.07 6.52
C ARG A 9 22.67 -0.88 5.03
N ASP A 10 22.52 -1.93 4.23
CA ASP A 10 22.77 -1.88 2.79
C ASP A 10 21.79 -0.95 2.07
N TRP A 11 20.53 -0.95 2.49
CA TRP A 11 19.47 -0.18 1.84
C TRP A 11 19.45 1.29 2.24
N TRP A 12 19.72 1.58 3.52
CA TRP A 12 19.47 2.90 4.09
C TRP A 12 20.64 3.48 4.87
N GLY A 13 21.76 2.76 4.98
CA GLY A 13 22.92 3.19 5.76
C GLY A 13 22.65 3.29 7.25
N ILE A 14 21.63 2.58 7.75
CA ILE A 14 21.22 2.63 9.16
C ILE A 14 21.83 1.45 9.89
N GLU A 15 22.60 1.74 10.93
CA GLU A 15 23.09 0.72 11.86
C GLU A 15 22.00 0.39 12.88
N LEU A 16 21.61 -0.88 12.94
CA LEU A 16 20.67 -1.39 13.94
C LEU A 16 21.43 -2.08 15.06
N SER A 17 21.13 -1.69 16.30
CA SER A 17 21.50 -2.49 17.47
C SER A 17 20.82 -3.86 17.39
N ARG A 18 21.57 -4.93 17.64
CA ARG A 18 21.01 -6.28 17.73
C ARG A 18 20.40 -6.46 19.13
N PRO A 19 19.07 -6.58 19.27
CA PRO A 19 18.51 -6.92 20.57
C PRO A 19 18.84 -8.38 20.89
N GLU A 20 19.00 -8.67 22.18
CA GLU A 20 19.02 -10.04 22.69
C GLU A 20 17.61 -10.63 22.56
N ALA A 21 17.52 -11.84 22.01
CA ALA A 21 16.26 -12.56 21.91
C ALA A 21 16.03 -13.34 23.21
N GLY A 22 14.84 -13.22 23.80
CA GLY A 22 14.41 -14.11 24.87
C GLY A 22 14.12 -15.52 24.33
N GLU A 23 14.28 -16.53 25.18
CA GLU A 23 14.04 -17.94 24.84
C GLU A 23 12.56 -18.34 24.99
N ASP A 24 11.78 -17.56 25.74
CA ASP A 24 10.37 -17.83 26.02
C ASP A 24 9.45 -17.32 24.91
N ALA A 25 9.23 -18.16 23.90
CA ALA A 25 8.17 -17.96 22.91
C ALA A 25 7.23 -19.17 22.86
N PRO A 26 5.89 -18.94 22.86
CA PRO A 26 4.93 -20.02 22.69
C PRO A 26 5.18 -20.77 21.38
N GLY A 27 4.69 -22.01 21.31
CA GLY A 27 4.69 -22.77 20.06
C GLY A 27 3.83 -22.07 18.99
N PRO A 28 4.10 -22.33 17.70
CA PRO A 28 3.30 -21.76 16.63
C PRO A 28 1.85 -22.22 16.72
N GLN A 29 0.93 -21.27 16.55
CA GLN A 29 -0.51 -21.52 16.52
C GLN A 29 -0.99 -21.80 15.09
N SER A 30 -2.23 -22.27 14.92
CA SER A 30 -2.79 -22.57 13.60
C SER A 30 -3.40 -21.36 12.88
N GLY A 31 -3.76 -20.30 13.62
CA GLY A 31 -4.49 -19.15 13.08
C GLY A 31 -3.70 -18.37 12.03
N ARG A 32 -4.43 -17.85 11.06
CA ARG A 32 -3.92 -17.06 9.92
C ARG A 32 -4.55 -15.68 9.93
N ALA A 33 -3.72 -14.66 10.05
CA ALA A 33 -4.14 -13.27 10.05
C ALA A 33 -3.59 -12.54 8.83
N LEU A 34 -4.38 -11.64 8.25
CA LEU A 34 -3.98 -10.75 7.17
C LEU A 34 -4.02 -9.30 7.68
N CYS A 35 -2.93 -8.56 7.52
CA CYS A 35 -3.01 -7.12 7.69
C CYS A 35 -3.88 -6.52 6.58
N PHE A 36 -5.00 -5.91 6.98
CA PHE A 36 -6.07 -5.57 6.07
C PHE A 36 -6.54 -4.12 6.27
N SER A 37 -6.38 -3.31 5.22
CA SER A 37 -6.72 -1.88 5.24
C SER A 37 -7.83 -1.49 4.25
N ALA A 38 -8.44 -2.49 3.61
CA ALA A 38 -9.36 -2.35 2.48
C ALA A 38 -8.76 -1.64 1.24
N GLY A 39 -7.42 -1.60 1.11
CA GLY A 39 -6.74 -1.13 -0.09
C GLY A 39 -6.63 -2.20 -1.17
N VAL A 40 -6.16 -1.82 -2.37
CA VAL A 40 -6.00 -2.74 -3.52
C VAL A 40 -5.15 -3.96 -3.14
N ASP A 41 -4.00 -3.74 -2.51
CA ASP A 41 -3.03 -4.81 -2.22
C ASP A 41 -3.59 -5.79 -1.18
N SER A 42 -4.25 -5.27 -0.13
CA SER A 42 -4.84 -6.10 0.92
C SER A 42 -6.10 -6.82 0.47
N PHE A 43 -6.92 -6.21 -0.39
CA PHE A 43 -8.07 -6.91 -1.01
C PHE A 43 -7.61 -8.03 -1.94
N TRP A 44 -6.59 -7.78 -2.75
CA TRP A 44 -6.04 -8.82 -3.60
C TRP A 44 -5.53 -10.00 -2.77
N SER A 45 -4.78 -9.72 -1.70
CA SER A 45 -4.28 -10.76 -0.79
C SER A 45 -5.43 -11.52 -0.12
N LEU A 46 -6.45 -10.81 0.37
CA LEU A 46 -7.64 -11.40 0.97
C LEU A 46 -8.32 -12.41 0.03
N LEU A 47 -8.56 -12.02 -1.23
CA LEU A 47 -9.34 -12.81 -2.18
C LEU A 47 -8.54 -13.87 -2.94
N ARG A 48 -7.21 -13.73 -3.03
CA ARG A 48 -6.36 -14.62 -3.86
C ARG A 48 -5.33 -15.44 -3.08
N SER A 49 -5.19 -15.22 -1.77
CA SER A 49 -4.23 -15.98 -0.94
C SER A 49 -4.81 -16.51 0.38
N GLY A 50 -6.14 -16.48 0.51
CA GLY A 50 -6.86 -17.05 1.65
C GLY A 50 -6.87 -18.59 1.70
N PRO A 51 -7.63 -19.19 2.62
CA PRO A 51 -8.49 -18.52 3.61
C PRO A 51 -7.71 -17.80 4.71
N TRP A 52 -8.36 -16.82 5.36
CA TRP A 52 -7.83 -16.00 6.45
C TRP A 52 -8.83 -16.03 7.62
N ASP A 53 -8.34 -16.31 8.83
CA ASP A 53 -9.17 -16.36 10.04
C ASP A 53 -9.41 -14.94 10.59
N ASP A 54 -8.39 -14.09 10.52
CA ASP A 54 -8.39 -12.73 11.07
C ASP A 54 -8.05 -11.67 10.01
N LEU A 55 -8.89 -10.63 9.91
CA LEU A 55 -8.58 -9.40 9.18
C LEU A 55 -8.14 -8.34 10.19
N VAL A 56 -6.84 -8.04 10.19
CA VAL A 56 -6.21 -7.16 11.18
C VAL A 56 -6.13 -5.74 10.64
N PHE A 57 -6.96 -4.86 11.20
CA PHE A 57 -6.96 -3.43 10.91
C PHE A 57 -6.27 -2.64 12.02
N VAL A 58 -5.42 -1.68 11.64
CA VAL A 58 -4.62 -0.91 12.61
C VAL A 58 -5.06 0.56 12.63
N ARG A 59 -5.59 1.02 13.76
CA ARG A 59 -5.84 2.44 14.03
C ARG A 59 -4.55 3.12 14.50
N GLY A 60 -4.25 4.29 13.94
CA GLY A 60 -3.01 5.04 14.21
C GLY A 60 -1.91 4.88 13.15
N PHE A 61 -2.13 4.06 12.11
CA PHE A 61 -1.27 4.02 10.92
C PHE A 61 -1.70 5.03 9.87
N ASP A 62 -2.42 4.62 8.82
CA ASP A 62 -2.84 5.51 7.73
C ASP A 62 -3.87 6.55 8.16
N ILE A 63 -4.59 6.29 9.26
CA ILE A 63 -5.58 7.19 9.86
C ILE A 63 -5.09 7.51 11.28
N ALA A 64 -4.91 8.79 11.57
CA ALA A 64 -4.47 9.24 12.90
C ALA A 64 -5.51 8.89 13.97
N LEU A 65 -5.06 8.60 15.19
CA LEU A 65 -5.97 8.30 16.31
C LEU A 65 -6.94 9.44 16.63
N THR A 66 -6.57 10.68 16.29
CA THR A 66 -7.40 11.88 16.46
C THR A 66 -8.49 12.02 15.38
N ASP A 67 -8.38 11.32 14.24
CA ASP A 67 -9.40 11.30 13.20
C ASP A 67 -10.40 10.16 13.49
N VAL A 68 -11.21 10.38 14.53
CA VAL A 68 -12.16 9.40 15.07
C VAL A 68 -13.18 8.98 14.01
N GLU A 69 -13.84 9.94 13.37
CA GLU A 69 -14.87 9.70 12.36
C GLU A 69 -14.38 8.79 11.23
N ARG A 70 -13.20 9.10 10.67
CA ARG A 70 -12.64 8.28 9.60
C ARG A 70 -12.18 6.92 10.08
N GLY A 71 -11.61 6.85 11.28
CA GLY A 71 -11.20 5.61 11.90
C GLY A 71 -12.39 4.68 12.12
N ASP A 72 -13.51 5.21 12.61
CA ASP A 72 -14.74 4.46 12.86
C ASP A 72 -15.36 3.97 11.55
N HIS A 73 -15.39 4.81 10.51
CA HIS A 73 -15.86 4.40 9.19
C HIS A 73 -15.00 3.28 8.59
N ALA A 74 -13.68 3.41 8.68
CA ALA A 74 -12.76 2.40 8.18
C ALA A 74 -12.87 1.07 8.95
N GLU A 75 -12.99 1.15 10.28
CA GLU A 75 -13.22 -0.01 11.13
C GLU A 75 -14.54 -0.71 10.81
N ALA A 76 -15.65 0.05 10.70
CA ALA A 76 -16.95 -0.49 10.33
C ALA A 76 -16.90 -1.21 8.96
N SER A 77 -16.19 -0.62 8.00
CA SER A 77 -15.97 -1.25 6.69
C SER A 77 -15.22 -2.58 6.79
N VAL A 78 -14.14 -2.65 7.58
CA VAL A 78 -13.39 -3.90 7.77
C VAL A 78 -14.24 -4.96 8.47
N ARG A 79 -15.03 -4.57 9.49
CA ARG A 79 -15.96 -5.48 10.19
C ARG A 79 -17.03 -6.03 9.25
N ALA A 80 -17.59 -5.20 8.38
CA ALA A 80 -18.57 -5.64 7.38
C ALA A 80 -17.98 -6.66 6.40
N ILE A 81 -16.76 -6.41 5.89
CA ILE A 81 -16.05 -7.33 5.00
C ILE A 81 -15.76 -8.65 5.71
N ALA A 82 -15.22 -8.61 6.93
CA ALA A 82 -14.91 -9.80 7.72
C ALA A 82 -16.17 -10.66 7.94
N ALA A 83 -17.29 -10.04 8.33
CA ALA A 83 -18.56 -10.72 8.51
C ALA A 83 -19.08 -11.39 7.23
N LYS A 84 -18.86 -10.79 6.05
CA LYS A 84 -19.25 -11.41 4.77
C LYS A 84 -18.36 -12.58 4.34
N LEU A 85 -17.15 -12.65 4.85
CA LEU A 85 -16.21 -13.73 4.54
C LEU A 85 -16.07 -14.74 5.69
N GLU A 86 -16.94 -14.66 6.71
CA GLU A 86 -16.90 -15.50 7.91
C GLU A 86 -15.54 -15.46 8.64
N ALA A 87 -14.82 -14.34 8.50
CA ALA A 87 -13.57 -14.05 9.19
C ALA A 87 -13.83 -13.14 10.41
N ARG A 88 -12.87 -13.07 11.33
CA ARG A 88 -12.92 -12.16 12.46
C ARG A 88 -12.24 -10.84 12.10
N ALA A 89 -12.83 -9.72 12.49
CA ALA A 89 -12.17 -8.42 12.41
C ALA A 89 -11.42 -8.14 13.72
N VAL A 90 -10.08 -8.08 13.64
CA VAL A 90 -9.21 -7.76 14.77
C VAL A 90 -8.74 -6.31 14.61
N VAL A 91 -9.08 -5.45 15.56
CA VAL A 91 -8.73 -4.03 15.52
C VAL A 91 -7.65 -3.75 16.54
N VAL A 92 -6.48 -3.34 16.07
CA VAL A 92 -5.34 -2.97 16.90
C VAL A 92 -5.20 -1.45 16.87
N SER A 93 -5.14 -0.81 18.04
CA SER A 93 -4.91 0.63 18.15
C SER A 93 -3.51 0.88 18.69
N THR A 94 -2.75 1.75 18.02
CA THR A 94 -1.37 2.06 18.43
C THR A 94 -1.02 3.52 18.18
N ASN A 95 -0.23 4.10 19.08
CA ASN A 95 0.34 5.44 18.92
C ASN A 95 1.73 5.43 18.26
N LEU A 96 2.18 4.30 17.70
CA LEU A 96 3.56 4.14 17.20
C LEU A 96 4.00 5.29 16.29
N ARG A 97 3.16 5.75 15.36
CA ARG A 97 3.50 6.87 14.46
C ARG A 97 3.68 8.22 15.16
N ALA A 98 3.06 8.41 16.32
CA ALA A 98 3.19 9.60 17.15
C ALA A 98 4.25 9.44 18.26
N HIS A 99 4.78 8.23 18.45
CA HIS A 99 5.76 7.95 19.49
C HIS A 99 7.07 8.72 19.22
N PRO A 100 7.64 9.46 20.17
CA PRO A 100 8.81 10.32 19.93
C PRO A 100 10.04 9.59 19.37
N LEU A 101 10.24 8.32 19.72
CA LEU A 101 11.34 7.51 19.18
C LEU A 101 11.11 7.01 17.75
N TRP A 102 9.87 7.01 17.26
CA TRP A 102 9.51 6.45 15.96
C TRP A 102 9.08 7.52 14.96
N ALA A 103 8.42 8.58 15.42
CA ALA A 103 7.96 9.70 14.58
C ALA A 103 9.07 10.34 13.71
N PRO A 104 10.35 10.42 14.13
CA PRO A 104 11.43 10.92 13.28
C PRO A 104 11.83 9.99 12.13
N LEU A 105 11.43 8.72 12.17
CA LEU A 105 11.80 7.73 11.16
C LEU A 105 10.91 7.86 9.92
N ASP A 106 11.51 7.64 8.74
CA ASP A 106 10.75 7.62 7.49
C ASP A 106 9.83 6.39 7.45
N TRP A 107 8.52 6.62 7.55
CA TRP A 107 7.50 5.56 7.52
C TRP A 107 7.63 4.65 6.29
N ARG A 108 8.11 5.18 5.15
CA ARG A 108 8.35 4.39 3.93
C ARG A 108 9.40 3.30 4.12
N ARG A 109 10.27 3.43 5.13
CA ARG A 109 11.32 2.46 5.48
C ARG A 109 10.90 1.54 6.62
N THR A 110 10.01 1.99 7.50
CA THR A 110 9.74 1.30 8.78
C THR A 110 8.39 0.61 8.88
N HIS A 111 7.47 0.86 7.95
CA HIS A 111 6.10 0.34 8.04
C HIS A 111 6.02 -1.20 8.07
N GLY A 112 6.86 -1.96 7.37
CA GLY A 112 6.81 -3.43 7.45
C GLY A 112 7.19 -3.98 8.81
N ALA A 113 8.19 -3.37 9.47
CA ALA A 113 8.52 -3.70 10.87
C ALA A 113 7.34 -3.38 11.81
N ALA A 114 6.67 -2.24 11.59
CA ALA A 114 5.48 -1.88 12.36
C ALA A 114 4.31 -2.85 12.15
N LEU A 115 4.09 -3.33 10.92
CA LEU A 115 3.08 -4.33 10.60
C LEU A 115 3.41 -5.69 11.23
N ALA A 116 4.67 -6.13 11.14
CA ALA A 116 5.12 -7.37 11.76
C ALA A 116 5.01 -7.32 13.29
N ALA A 117 5.32 -6.17 13.92
CA ALA A 117 5.15 -5.98 15.36
C ALA A 117 3.68 -6.18 15.81
N VAL A 118 2.71 -5.76 15.00
CA VAL A 118 1.28 -6.05 15.24
C VAL A 118 1.00 -7.55 15.12
N GLY A 119 1.57 -8.24 14.14
CA GLY A 119 1.45 -9.70 14.06
C GLY A 119 1.97 -10.40 15.32
N HIS A 120 3.10 -9.94 15.87
CA HIS A 120 3.69 -10.49 17.09
C HIS A 120 2.85 -10.27 18.34
N THR A 121 1.92 -9.31 18.36
CA THR A 121 0.99 -9.15 19.50
C THR A 121 -0.18 -10.14 19.45
N LEU A 122 -0.27 -10.99 18.41
CA LEU A 122 -1.37 -11.93 18.19
C LEU A 122 -0.92 -13.40 18.30
N ILE A 123 0.32 -13.65 18.71
CA ILE A 123 0.96 -14.99 18.72
C ILE A 123 0.27 -16.02 19.60
N ASP A 124 -0.61 -15.59 20.51
CA ASP A 124 -1.41 -16.48 21.35
C ASP A 124 -2.44 -17.30 20.53
N HIS A 125 -2.78 -16.86 19.31
CA HIS A 125 -3.69 -17.60 18.41
C HIS A 125 -3.30 -17.56 16.92
N VAL A 126 -2.40 -16.66 16.51
CA VAL A 126 -1.94 -16.52 15.12
C VAL A 126 -0.54 -17.11 14.98
N GLY A 127 -0.37 -18.06 14.04
CA GLY A 127 0.94 -18.58 13.64
C GLY A 127 1.40 -18.13 12.25
N LYS A 128 0.51 -17.56 11.43
CA LYS A 128 0.85 -17.00 10.10
C LYS A 128 0.28 -15.61 9.94
N PHE A 129 1.12 -14.64 9.60
CA PHE A 129 0.73 -13.24 9.42
C PHE A 129 1.09 -12.72 8.02
N GLY A 130 0.07 -12.39 7.24
CA GLY A 130 0.21 -11.89 5.87
C GLY A 130 0.40 -10.38 5.81
N ILE A 131 1.43 -9.95 5.07
CA ILE A 131 1.68 -8.56 4.68
C ILE A 131 1.57 -8.46 3.16
N SER A 132 0.71 -7.58 2.67
CA SER A 132 0.49 -7.38 1.24
C SER A 132 1.61 -6.54 0.61
N ALA A 133 2.10 -6.99 -0.54
CA ALA A 133 3.15 -6.31 -1.28
C ALA A 133 2.72 -4.94 -1.80
N SER A 134 3.43 -3.88 -1.38
CA SER A 134 3.21 -2.52 -1.86
C SER A 134 3.62 -2.34 -3.33
N TYR A 135 4.69 -3.03 -3.72
CA TYR A 135 5.33 -3.01 -5.04
C TYR A 135 5.51 -4.43 -5.57
N ALA A 136 5.58 -4.56 -6.89
CA ALA A 136 6.01 -5.79 -7.52
C ALA A 136 7.52 -6.00 -7.28
N ALA A 137 7.95 -7.25 -7.12
CA ALA A 137 9.34 -7.63 -6.93
C ALA A 137 10.24 -7.12 -8.07
N ALA A 138 9.70 -7.00 -9.28
CA ALA A 138 10.41 -6.49 -10.45
C ALA A 138 10.88 -5.02 -10.33
N LEU A 139 10.31 -4.22 -9.41
CA LEU A 139 10.76 -2.84 -9.20
C LEU A 139 12.11 -2.79 -8.45
N ASP A 140 12.41 -3.81 -7.65
CA ASP A 140 13.65 -3.99 -6.85
C ASP A 140 14.17 -2.67 -6.25
N VAL A 141 13.38 -2.11 -5.34
CA VAL A 141 13.72 -0.87 -4.62
C VAL A 141 13.63 -1.09 -3.11
N PRO A 142 14.57 -0.52 -2.33
CA PRO A 142 14.44 -0.46 -0.90
C PRO A 142 13.11 0.14 -0.45
N TRP A 143 12.30 -0.67 0.21
CA TRP A 143 10.99 -0.29 0.71
C TRP A 143 10.71 -0.98 2.03
N GLY A 144 9.97 -0.32 2.92
CA GLY A 144 9.69 -0.82 4.26
C GLY A 144 8.90 -2.12 4.30
N THR A 145 8.28 -2.52 3.19
CA THR A 145 7.78 -3.88 2.95
C THR A 145 8.41 -4.44 1.70
N HIS A 146 8.98 -5.65 1.78
CA HIS A 146 9.71 -6.26 0.66
C HIS A 146 9.74 -7.79 0.75
N PRO A 147 9.73 -8.54 -0.38
CA PRO A 147 9.78 -10.01 -0.37
C PRO A 147 10.97 -10.60 0.39
N THR A 148 12.11 -9.91 0.40
CA THR A 148 13.33 -10.35 1.10
C THR A 148 13.46 -9.83 2.53
N LEU A 149 12.61 -8.87 2.94
CA LEU A 149 12.65 -8.26 4.27
C LEU A 149 11.54 -8.78 5.15
N ASP A 150 10.31 -8.85 4.63
CA ASP A 150 9.13 -9.17 5.43
C ASP A 150 9.22 -10.55 6.12
N PRO A 151 9.65 -11.63 5.44
CA PRO A 151 9.79 -12.94 6.08
C PRO A 151 10.82 -12.96 7.20
N LEU A 152 11.80 -12.05 7.19
CA LEU A 152 12.84 -12.00 8.22
C LEU A 152 12.30 -11.51 9.57
N TRP A 153 11.12 -10.86 9.59
CA TRP A 153 10.43 -10.50 10.83
C TRP A 153 9.72 -11.68 11.51
N SER A 154 9.84 -12.90 10.99
CA SER A 154 9.30 -14.10 11.62
C SER A 154 9.98 -14.43 12.97
N SER A 155 9.29 -15.17 13.82
CA SER A 155 9.80 -15.76 15.06
C SER A 155 9.47 -17.26 15.11
N ARG A 156 9.83 -17.93 16.22
CA ARG A 156 9.42 -19.32 16.48
C ARG A 156 7.89 -19.48 16.50
N ALA A 157 7.18 -18.49 17.02
CA ALA A 157 5.73 -18.52 17.18
C ALA A 157 4.97 -18.04 15.93
N LEU A 158 5.60 -17.18 15.11
CA LEU A 158 4.93 -16.46 14.02
C LEU A 158 5.73 -16.51 12.72
N ALA A 159 5.11 -17.00 11.65
CA ALA A 159 5.61 -16.87 10.28
C ALA A 159 5.02 -15.63 9.61
N VAL A 160 5.85 -14.65 9.28
CA VAL A 160 5.46 -13.46 8.50
C VAL A 160 5.61 -13.76 7.01
N GLN A 161 4.57 -13.48 6.22
CA GLN A 161 4.51 -13.80 4.80
C GLN A 161 4.33 -12.53 3.96
N HIS A 162 5.11 -12.40 2.89
CA HIS A 162 4.95 -11.33 1.90
C HIS A 162 4.11 -11.82 0.73
N ILE A 163 3.04 -11.09 0.38
CA ILE A 163 1.98 -11.60 -0.49
C ILE A 163 1.75 -10.71 -1.70
N GLY A 164 1.74 -11.32 -2.89
CA GLY A 164 1.34 -10.64 -4.14
C GLY A 164 2.45 -9.80 -4.76
N ALA A 165 3.73 -10.14 -4.58
CA ALA A 165 4.84 -9.40 -5.16
C ALA A 165 5.06 -9.70 -6.66
N GLU A 166 4.42 -10.75 -7.17
CA GLU A 166 4.46 -11.14 -8.58
C GLU A 166 3.65 -10.22 -9.50
N LEU A 167 2.76 -9.39 -8.94
CA LEU A 167 1.90 -8.48 -9.69
C LEU A 167 2.11 -7.01 -9.35
N TRP A 168 2.01 -6.18 -10.37
CA TRP A 168 1.87 -4.73 -10.25
C TRP A 168 0.50 -4.37 -9.69
N LYS A 169 0.41 -3.22 -9.02
CA LYS A 169 -0.85 -2.70 -8.44
C LYS A 169 -2.01 -2.64 -9.44
N ARG A 170 -1.73 -2.24 -10.69
CA ARG A 170 -2.74 -2.17 -11.76
C ARG A 170 -3.26 -3.56 -12.14
N GLU A 171 -2.40 -4.58 -12.12
CA GLU A 171 -2.76 -5.96 -12.42
C GLU A 171 -3.57 -6.56 -11.28
N LYS A 172 -3.16 -6.34 -10.03
CA LYS A 172 -3.94 -6.71 -8.84
C LYS A 172 -5.35 -6.15 -8.90
N LEU A 173 -5.47 -4.85 -9.17
CA LEU A 173 -6.74 -4.17 -9.24
C LEU A 173 -7.64 -4.77 -10.32
N ARG A 174 -7.11 -5.02 -11.53
CA ARG A 174 -7.87 -5.63 -12.63
C ARG A 174 -8.43 -7.01 -12.25
N VAL A 175 -7.66 -7.82 -11.50
CA VAL A 175 -8.09 -9.16 -11.03
C VAL A 175 -9.24 -9.14 -10.03
N ILE A 176 -9.41 -8.04 -9.28
CA ILE A 176 -10.42 -7.92 -8.22
C ILE A 176 -11.50 -6.87 -8.52
N ALA A 177 -11.48 -6.24 -9.68
CA ALA A 177 -12.34 -5.09 -9.96
C ALA A 177 -13.82 -5.46 -10.11
N ASP A 178 -14.12 -6.71 -10.43
CA ASP A 178 -15.48 -7.25 -10.55
C ASP A 178 -16.05 -7.77 -9.22
N GLU A 179 -15.25 -7.77 -8.15
CA GLU A 179 -15.66 -8.33 -6.86
C GLU A 179 -16.55 -7.32 -6.11
N PRO A 180 -17.80 -7.66 -5.75
CA PRO A 180 -18.74 -6.71 -5.14
C PRO A 180 -18.22 -6.08 -3.83
N LEU A 181 -17.56 -6.86 -2.98
CA LEU A 181 -16.94 -6.36 -1.75
C LEU A 181 -15.88 -5.29 -2.02
N VAL A 182 -15.15 -5.40 -3.12
CA VAL A 182 -14.13 -4.43 -3.53
C VAL A 182 -14.81 -3.16 -4.04
N GLN A 183 -15.84 -3.27 -4.87
CA GLN A 183 -16.60 -2.14 -5.38
C GLN A 183 -17.30 -1.32 -4.27
N GLU A 184 -17.71 -1.99 -3.19
CA GLU A 184 -18.40 -1.37 -2.06
C GLU A 184 -17.45 -0.73 -1.03
N HIS A 185 -16.27 -1.31 -0.82
CA HIS A 185 -15.42 -0.95 0.32
C HIS A 185 -13.98 -0.52 -0.02
N LEU A 186 -13.56 -0.51 -1.28
CA LEU A 186 -12.18 -0.14 -1.64
C LEU A 186 -11.81 1.25 -1.12
N ARG A 187 -10.76 1.31 -0.27
CA ARG A 187 -10.20 2.54 0.31
C ARG A 187 -8.72 2.66 -0.01
N VAL A 188 -8.37 3.64 -0.82
CA VAL A 188 -6.97 3.93 -1.20
C VAL A 188 -6.46 5.25 -0.65
N CYS A 189 -7.36 6.17 -0.29
CA CYS A 189 -7.02 7.52 0.11
C CYS A 189 -6.28 7.58 1.45
N TRP A 190 -5.21 8.38 1.50
CA TRP A 190 -4.46 8.72 2.71
C TRP A 190 -4.32 10.25 2.92
N GLU A 191 -4.69 11.06 1.93
CA GLU A 191 -4.55 12.52 1.99
C GLU A 191 -5.81 13.24 2.45
N HIS A 192 -6.96 12.56 2.41
CA HIS A 192 -8.22 13.04 2.99
C HIS A 192 -8.66 14.45 2.54
N ARG A 193 -8.32 14.84 1.29
CA ARG A 193 -8.57 16.19 0.74
C ARG A 193 -10.05 16.59 0.65
N ARG A 194 -10.97 15.63 0.75
CA ARG A 194 -12.43 15.79 0.71
C ARG A 194 -13.08 14.73 1.60
N PRO A 195 -14.31 14.97 2.10
CA PRO A 195 -15.07 13.97 2.86
C PRO A 195 -15.28 12.66 2.10
N GLY A 196 -15.59 11.59 2.85
CA GLY A 196 -15.81 10.25 2.33
C GLY A 196 -14.59 9.34 2.41
N GLN A 197 -14.77 8.10 1.95
CA GLN A 197 -13.76 7.03 1.98
C GLN A 197 -12.56 7.36 1.09
N ASN A 198 -12.84 7.76 -0.15
CA ASN A 198 -11.83 8.25 -1.08
C ASN A 198 -12.13 9.69 -1.51
N CYS A 199 -11.15 10.59 -1.33
CA CYS A 199 -11.34 12.01 -1.65
C CYS A 199 -11.55 12.29 -3.15
N SER A 200 -11.22 11.32 -4.02
CA SER A 200 -11.39 11.43 -5.48
C SER A 200 -10.75 12.69 -6.07
N ALA A 201 -9.64 13.14 -5.46
CA ALA A 201 -8.97 14.40 -5.78
C ALA A 201 -7.44 14.35 -5.58
N CYS A 202 -6.93 13.46 -4.73
CA CYS A 202 -5.49 13.25 -4.59
C CYS A 202 -4.94 12.36 -5.70
N GLU A 203 -3.62 12.39 -5.91
CA GLU A 203 -2.96 11.60 -6.96
C GLU A 203 -3.30 10.11 -6.84
N LYS A 204 -3.22 9.54 -5.62
CA LYS A 204 -3.45 8.11 -5.43
C LYS A 204 -4.89 7.71 -5.77
N CYS A 205 -5.88 8.51 -5.38
CA CYS A 205 -7.27 8.27 -5.77
C CYS A 205 -7.43 8.36 -7.29
N LEU A 206 -6.94 9.44 -7.91
CA LEU A 206 -7.12 9.67 -9.35
C LEU A 206 -6.40 8.62 -10.18
N ARG A 207 -5.19 8.20 -9.78
CA ARG A 207 -4.46 7.10 -10.43
C ARG A 207 -5.24 5.79 -10.37
N THR A 208 -5.79 5.43 -9.20
CA THR A 208 -6.66 4.25 -9.06
C THR A 208 -7.92 4.37 -9.92
N MET A 209 -8.57 5.53 -9.94
CA MET A 209 -9.74 5.77 -10.78
C MET A 209 -9.43 5.66 -12.28
N CYS A 210 -8.25 6.10 -12.72
CA CYS A 210 -7.80 5.93 -14.11
C CYS A 210 -7.60 4.45 -14.46
N TYR A 211 -6.99 3.64 -13.58
CA TYR A 211 -6.91 2.19 -13.80
C TYR A 211 -8.29 1.52 -13.86
N LEU A 212 -9.23 1.94 -13.01
CA LEU A 212 -10.60 1.45 -13.06
C LEU A 212 -11.32 1.89 -14.34
N ALA A 213 -11.06 3.10 -14.83
CA ALA A 213 -11.63 3.59 -16.09
C ALA A 213 -11.06 2.82 -17.30
N GLN A 214 -9.76 2.50 -17.30
CA GLN A 214 -9.15 1.63 -18.31
C GLN A 214 -9.78 0.24 -18.36
N ALA A 215 -10.21 -0.28 -17.21
CA ALA A 215 -10.90 -1.56 -17.11
C ALA A 215 -12.42 -1.46 -17.32
N GLU A 216 -12.95 -0.27 -17.63
CA GLU A 216 -14.40 0.01 -17.73
C GLU A 216 -15.18 -0.31 -16.44
N LYS A 217 -14.49 -0.29 -15.28
CA LYS A 217 -15.07 -0.64 -13.99
C LYS A 217 -15.40 0.54 -13.08
N LEU A 218 -14.90 1.74 -13.36
CA LEU A 218 -15.02 2.89 -12.45
C LEU A 218 -16.46 3.17 -12.00
N ALA A 219 -17.44 3.01 -12.88
CA ALA A 219 -18.84 3.28 -12.57
C ALA A 219 -19.44 2.36 -11.49
N GLN A 220 -18.89 1.17 -11.26
CA GLN A 220 -19.38 0.26 -10.23
C GLN A 220 -18.84 0.58 -8.83
N PHE A 221 -17.80 1.39 -8.71
CA PHE A 221 -17.17 1.72 -7.44
C PHE A 221 -17.88 2.88 -6.72
N LYS A 222 -18.71 2.54 -5.74
CA LYS A 222 -19.45 3.51 -4.91
C LYS A 222 -18.54 4.35 -4.01
N THR A 223 -17.30 3.91 -3.79
CA THR A 223 -16.34 4.58 -2.91
C THR A 223 -15.62 5.76 -3.58
N PHE A 224 -15.84 6.00 -4.88
CA PHE A 224 -15.27 7.12 -5.62
C PHE A 224 -16.35 8.04 -6.17
N ASP A 225 -16.02 9.32 -6.29
CA ASP A 225 -16.78 10.27 -7.10
C ASP A 225 -16.20 10.29 -8.52
N GLY A 226 -16.75 9.45 -9.39
CA GLY A 226 -16.30 9.25 -10.77
C GLY A 226 -16.60 10.40 -11.74
N ARG A 227 -17.33 11.44 -11.31
CA ARG A 227 -17.78 12.52 -12.20
C ARG A 227 -16.59 13.39 -12.65
N ASP A 228 -16.52 13.65 -13.95
CA ASP A 228 -15.55 14.54 -14.60
C ASP A 228 -14.09 14.20 -14.22
N LEU A 229 -13.73 12.91 -14.38
CA LEU A 229 -12.39 12.41 -14.11
C LEU A 229 -11.30 13.19 -14.90
N PRO A 230 -11.46 13.51 -16.20
CA PRO A 230 -10.46 14.29 -16.94
C PRO A 230 -10.15 15.64 -16.28
N ARG A 231 -11.18 16.42 -15.86
CA ARG A 231 -10.96 17.69 -15.16
C ARG A 231 -10.26 17.51 -13.82
N ARG A 232 -10.57 16.45 -13.08
CA ARG A 232 -9.91 16.16 -11.80
C ARG A 232 -8.44 15.81 -12.00
N VAL A 233 -8.11 15.06 -13.04
CA VAL A 233 -6.73 14.81 -13.44
C VAL A 233 -6.04 16.12 -13.80
N ASP A 234 -6.70 17.02 -14.53
CA ASP A 234 -6.16 18.34 -14.84
C ASP A 234 -5.92 19.23 -13.61
N ALA A 235 -6.70 19.06 -12.55
CA ALA A 235 -6.50 19.78 -11.29
C ALA A 235 -5.24 19.35 -10.51
N LEU A 236 -4.61 18.22 -10.85
CA LEU A 236 -3.33 17.84 -10.26
C LEU A 236 -2.21 18.77 -10.72
N ARG A 237 -1.52 19.41 -9.78
CA ARG A 237 -0.47 20.41 -10.06
C ARG A 237 0.71 19.82 -10.84
N HIS A 238 1.35 18.80 -10.28
CA HIS A 238 2.46 18.08 -10.90
C HIS A 238 2.66 16.73 -10.19
N LEU A 239 3.34 15.80 -10.85
CA LEU A 239 3.72 14.50 -10.33
C LEU A 239 5.19 14.48 -9.91
N PRO A 240 5.51 13.96 -8.71
CA PRO A 240 6.88 13.60 -8.34
C PRO A 240 7.49 12.64 -9.38
N ALA A 241 8.82 12.65 -9.53
CA ALA A 241 9.50 11.88 -10.57
C ALA A 241 9.17 10.38 -10.55
N GLY A 242 9.23 9.73 -9.38
CA GLY A 242 8.89 8.31 -9.25
C GLY A 242 7.42 7.99 -9.54
N VAL A 243 6.52 8.94 -9.28
CA VAL A 243 5.09 8.77 -9.54
C VAL A 243 4.77 8.96 -11.02
N ALA A 244 5.42 9.92 -11.69
CA ALA A 244 5.15 10.23 -13.09
C ALA A 244 5.37 9.04 -14.03
N VAL A 245 6.32 8.19 -13.71
CA VAL A 245 6.62 6.95 -14.44
C VAL A 245 5.39 6.06 -14.50
N VAL A 246 4.70 5.90 -13.37
CA VAL A 246 3.50 5.08 -13.26
C VAL A 246 2.38 5.61 -14.16
N TRP A 247 2.30 6.93 -14.32
CA TRP A 247 1.35 7.59 -15.23
C TRP A 247 1.79 7.51 -16.69
N GLU A 248 3.09 7.49 -16.98
CA GLU A 248 3.63 7.28 -18.33
C GLU A 248 3.33 5.85 -18.81
N GLU A 249 3.55 4.84 -17.97
CA GLU A 249 3.17 3.45 -18.27
C GLU A 249 1.66 3.30 -18.46
N MET A 250 0.86 3.88 -17.57
CA MET A 250 -0.60 3.88 -17.72
C MET A 250 -1.05 4.50 -19.05
N ALA A 251 -0.46 5.62 -19.46
CA ALA A 251 -0.80 6.25 -20.73
C ALA A 251 -0.37 5.40 -21.94
N ALA A 252 0.73 4.65 -21.83
CA ALA A 252 1.20 3.74 -22.87
C ALA A 252 0.31 2.48 -22.99
N ASP A 253 -0.26 2.01 -21.87
CA ASP A 253 -1.19 0.87 -21.84
C ASP A 253 -2.58 1.20 -22.43
N GLY A 254 -2.84 2.48 -22.79
CA GLY A 254 -4.08 2.95 -23.41
C GLY A 254 -5.11 3.47 -22.39
N LEU A 255 -5.74 4.60 -22.68
CA LEU A 255 -6.74 5.26 -21.81
C LEU A 255 -8.02 5.53 -22.60
N PRO A 256 -9.18 5.66 -21.93
CA PRO A 256 -10.38 6.21 -22.57
C PRO A 256 -10.11 7.55 -23.27
N ASP A 257 -10.80 7.78 -24.38
CA ASP A 257 -10.53 8.90 -25.31
C ASP A 257 -10.57 10.28 -24.64
N ASP A 258 -11.49 10.47 -23.68
CA ASP A 258 -11.65 11.72 -22.94
C ASP A 258 -10.54 11.94 -21.88
N LEU A 259 -9.94 10.85 -21.39
CA LEU A 259 -8.95 10.85 -20.31
C LEU A 259 -7.52 11.01 -20.81
N GLY A 260 -7.20 10.43 -21.98
CA GLY A 260 -5.88 10.51 -22.60
C GLY A 260 -5.31 11.95 -22.67
N PRO A 261 -6.04 12.94 -23.22
CA PRO A 261 -5.58 14.32 -23.29
C PRO A 261 -5.26 14.94 -21.92
N ALA A 262 -6.06 14.66 -20.89
CA ALA A 262 -5.85 15.20 -19.54
C ALA A 262 -4.58 14.61 -18.90
N VAL A 263 -4.37 13.30 -19.03
CA VAL A 263 -3.14 12.64 -18.55
C VAL A 263 -1.91 13.18 -19.29
N GLN A 264 -2.00 13.38 -20.61
CA GLN A 264 -0.89 13.95 -21.38
C GLN A 264 -0.56 15.39 -20.95
N ARG A 265 -1.57 16.22 -20.65
CA ARG A 265 -1.34 17.55 -20.05
C ARG A 265 -0.65 17.44 -18.69
N LEU A 266 -1.05 16.50 -17.84
CA LEU A 266 -0.42 16.24 -16.54
C LEU A 266 1.05 15.84 -16.66
N LEU A 267 1.35 14.94 -17.60
CA LEU A 267 2.72 14.50 -17.85
C LEU A 267 3.61 15.65 -18.36
N ARG A 268 3.12 16.45 -19.32
CA ARG A 268 3.84 17.62 -19.85
C ARG A 268 4.16 18.66 -18.77
N ARG A 269 3.19 19.03 -17.93
CA ARG A 269 3.43 19.99 -16.83
C ARG A 269 4.36 19.42 -15.76
N SER A 270 4.28 18.12 -15.49
CA SER A 270 5.17 17.44 -14.54
C SER A 270 6.63 17.37 -15.03
N ARG A 271 6.86 17.14 -16.33
CA ARG A 271 8.21 17.20 -16.95
C ARG A 271 8.82 18.59 -16.83
N SER A 272 8.04 19.63 -17.11
CA SER A 272 8.47 21.02 -17.00
C SER A 272 8.86 21.40 -15.57
N TRP A 273 8.13 20.88 -14.57
CA TRP A 273 8.48 21.04 -13.16
C TRP A 273 9.79 20.31 -12.80
N ARG A 274 9.99 19.07 -13.27
CA ARG A 274 11.24 18.32 -13.05
C ARG A 274 12.45 18.99 -13.70
N GLY A 275 12.32 19.55 -14.89
CA GLY A 275 13.40 20.32 -15.53
C GLY A 275 13.84 21.54 -14.70
N ARG A 276 12.93 22.10 -13.88
CA ARG A 276 13.24 23.15 -12.90
C ARG A 276 13.82 22.59 -11.60
N SER A 277 13.32 21.45 -11.10
CA SER A 277 13.76 20.84 -9.83
C SER A 277 15.06 20.02 -9.94
N LEU A 278 15.44 19.51 -11.12
CA LEU A 278 16.71 18.80 -11.34
C LEU A 278 17.91 19.74 -11.34
N ARG A 279 17.69 21.06 -11.36
CA ARG A 279 18.70 22.04 -10.92
C ARG A 279 18.88 22.05 -9.38
N ALA A 280 18.14 21.21 -8.63
CA ALA A 280 18.07 21.24 -7.17
C ALA A 280 18.11 19.89 -6.41
N SER A 281 17.94 18.68 -6.99
CA SER A 281 18.34 17.41 -6.32
C SER A 281 18.19 16.12 -7.16
N THR A 282 19.07 15.14 -6.87
CA THR A 282 19.22 13.82 -7.51
C THR A 282 19.06 12.68 -6.50
N SER A 283 18.01 11.86 -6.58
CA SER A 283 18.04 10.51 -5.92
C SER A 283 16.96 9.51 -6.32
N TRP A 284 15.85 9.89 -6.96
CA TRP A 284 14.73 8.95 -7.20
C TRP A 284 14.61 8.40 -8.64
N GLY A 285 15.46 8.82 -9.57
CA GLY A 285 15.27 8.56 -11.00
C GLY A 285 15.92 7.30 -11.59
N GLY A 286 16.68 6.54 -10.80
CA GLY A 286 17.58 5.49 -11.30
C GLY A 286 16.90 4.14 -11.59
N ALA A 287 16.07 3.63 -10.68
CA ALA A 287 15.53 2.27 -10.76
C ALA A 287 14.54 2.10 -11.93
N VAL A 288 13.71 3.11 -12.20
CA VAL A 288 12.76 3.10 -13.33
C VAL A 288 13.47 3.07 -14.69
N ARG A 289 14.61 3.75 -14.83
CA ARG A 289 15.28 3.91 -16.13
C ARG A 289 15.79 2.58 -16.72
N ARG A 290 15.89 1.52 -15.90
CA ARG A 290 16.34 0.20 -16.38
C ARG A 290 15.40 -0.45 -17.40
N ARG A 291 14.14 -0.01 -17.51
CA ARG A 291 13.21 -0.50 -18.56
C ARG A 291 13.38 0.20 -19.92
N LEU A 292 13.97 1.39 -19.96
CA LEU A 292 14.14 2.16 -21.22
C LEU A 292 15.36 1.72 -22.05
N ARG A 293 16.24 0.89 -21.50
CA ARG A 293 17.47 0.42 -22.19
C ARG A 293 17.39 -1.03 -22.68
N SER A 294 16.35 -1.77 -22.32
CA SER A 294 16.15 -3.17 -22.75
C SER A 294 15.02 -3.30 -23.80
N SER A 295 14.59 -2.19 -24.38
CA SER A 295 13.53 -2.13 -25.41
C SER A 295 13.93 -1.30 -26.63
N SER A 296 15.24 -1.10 -26.81
CA SER A 296 15.87 -0.48 -27.97
C SER A 296 16.78 -1.47 -28.66
#